data_AF-A0AAN5D6Q9-F1
#
_entry.id   AF-A0AAN5D6Q9-F1
#
_cell.length_a   1.000
_cell.length_b   1.000
_cell.length_c   1.000
_cell.angle_alpha   90.00
_cell.angle_beta   90.00
_cell.angle_gamma   90.00
#
_symmetry.space_group_name_H-M   'P 1'
#
loop_
_entity.id
_entity.type
_entity.pdbx_description
1 polymer ?
#
loop_
_entity_poly.entity_id
_entity_poly.type
_entity_poly.pdbx_seq_one_letter_code
_entity_poly.pdbx_strand_id
1 'polypeptide(L)'
;QLDHRIDFHREIYSLLKNFDMDTLILDTKSHSLASALINNAYFHDLTKSCKKLEIPFICDDVTPAALHQLYKVMADDSTEFRSLKIRIVTDNFFSFCSLVGLNIREDGGLASSKAIEVFKGCHSGACNLHIFEGKMEIWISHNHEEEMNTMHLISHETQESLEKAKYARKLEKMDVESE
;
A
#
# COMPACT_ATOMS: atom_id res chain seq x y z
N GLN A 1 -10.70 -31.94 11.25
CA GLN A 1 -9.56 -31.34 11.97
C GLN A 1 -9.85 -29.85 12.03
N LEU A 2 -10.20 -29.33 13.21
CA LEU A 2 -10.35 -27.89 13.39
C LEU A 2 -8.99 -27.25 13.10
N ASP A 3 -9.01 -26.24 12.25
CA ASP A 3 -7.84 -25.70 11.57
C ASP A 3 -6.95 -24.95 12.57
N HIS A 4 -5.82 -25.55 12.95
CA HIS A 4 -4.83 -24.97 13.87
C HIS A 4 -4.39 -23.55 13.46
N ARG A 5 -4.60 -23.16 12.19
CA ARG A 5 -4.36 -21.80 11.69
C ARG A 5 -5.34 -20.76 12.26
N ILE A 6 -6.62 -21.12 12.41
CA ILE A 6 -7.64 -20.21 12.94
C ILE A 6 -7.36 -19.87 14.41
N ASP A 7 -6.96 -20.86 15.20
CA ASP A 7 -6.62 -20.64 16.62
C ASP A 7 -5.36 -19.76 16.76
N PHE A 8 -4.34 -19.97 15.92
CA PHE A 8 -3.13 -19.14 15.89
C PHE A 8 -3.42 -17.67 15.53
N HIS A 9 -4.25 -17.42 14.52
CA HIS A 9 -4.65 -16.04 14.16
C HIS A 9 -5.43 -15.36 15.26
N ARG A 10 -6.36 -16.08 15.90
CA ARG A 10 -7.15 -15.54 17.01
C ARG A 10 -6.25 -15.19 18.19
N GLU A 11 -5.26 -16.01 18.51
CA GLU A 11 -4.30 -15.75 19.58
C GLU A 11 -3.45 -14.51 19.28
N ILE A 12 -2.82 -14.43 18.10
CA ILE A 12 -2.02 -13.25 17.75
C ILE A 12 -2.89 -11.99 17.71
N TYR A 13 -4.08 -12.04 17.10
CA TYR A 13 -5.00 -10.90 17.12
C TYR A 13 -5.33 -10.49 18.55
N SER A 14 -5.63 -11.46 19.42
CA SER A 14 -5.97 -11.18 20.82
C SER A 14 -4.83 -10.51 21.60
N LEU A 15 -3.58 -10.81 21.22
CA LEU A 15 -2.40 -10.15 21.76
C LEU A 15 -2.32 -8.72 21.22
N LEU A 16 -2.43 -8.53 19.91
CA LEU A 16 -2.20 -7.23 19.27
C LEU A 16 -3.34 -6.21 19.49
N LYS A 17 -4.59 -6.65 19.55
CA LYS A 17 -5.78 -5.77 19.59
C LYS A 17 -5.85 -4.81 20.79
N ASN A 18 -5.11 -5.09 21.86
CA ASN A 18 -5.12 -4.29 23.09
C ASN A 18 -3.96 -3.29 23.16
N PHE A 19 -3.06 -3.29 22.16
CA PHE A 19 -1.97 -2.33 22.10
C PHE A 19 -2.35 -1.18 21.17
N ASP A 20 -2.29 0.03 21.68
CA ASP A 20 -2.27 1.23 20.85
C ASP A 20 -0.87 1.35 20.22
N MET A 21 -0.70 0.75 19.05
CA MET A 21 0.58 0.70 18.35
C MET A 21 0.65 1.78 17.29
N ASP A 22 1.58 2.73 17.42
CA ASP A 22 1.81 3.68 16.32
C ASP A 22 2.28 2.95 15.05
N THR A 23 3.20 1.99 15.20
CA THR A 23 3.76 1.23 14.08
C THR A 23 3.81 -0.26 14.39
N LEU A 24 3.30 -1.07 13.47
CA LEU A 24 3.41 -2.52 13.48
C LEU A 24 4.23 -2.97 12.26
N ILE A 25 5.32 -3.70 12.51
CA ILE A 25 6.14 -4.34 11.47
C ILE A 25 5.93 -5.84 11.61
N LEU A 26 5.34 -6.46 10.60
CA LEU A 26 5.18 -7.91 10.53
C LEU A 26 6.36 -8.47 9.76
N ASP A 27 7.43 -8.85 10.47
CA ASP A 27 8.58 -9.52 9.86
C ASP A 27 8.56 -11.00 10.21
N THR A 28 8.58 -11.86 9.19
CA THR A 28 8.64 -13.31 9.37
C THR A 28 9.69 -13.89 8.43
N LYS A 29 10.45 -14.85 8.96
CA LYS A 29 11.48 -15.58 8.21
C LYS A 29 10.92 -16.59 7.20
N SER A 30 9.61 -16.82 7.21
CA SER A 30 8.95 -17.86 6.40
C SER A 30 7.82 -17.26 5.59
N HIS A 31 7.92 -17.36 4.25
CA HIS A 31 6.85 -16.95 3.34
C HIS A 31 5.53 -17.69 3.64
N SER A 32 5.58 -18.98 3.97
CA SER A 32 4.36 -19.74 4.27
C SER A 32 3.69 -19.31 5.57
N LEU A 33 4.48 -18.88 6.57
CA LEU A 33 3.93 -18.29 7.80
C LEU A 33 3.33 -16.90 7.53
N ALA A 34 4.02 -16.10 6.73
CA ALA A 34 3.57 -14.78 6.27
C ALA A 34 2.21 -14.84 5.56
N SER A 35 2.08 -15.70 4.54
CA SER A 35 0.83 -15.94 3.81
C SER A 35 -0.26 -16.53 4.71
N ALA A 36 0.10 -17.43 5.64
CA ALA A 36 -0.88 -17.93 6.59
C ALA A 36 -1.44 -16.79 7.46
N LEU A 37 -0.55 -15.97 8.03
CA LEU A 37 -0.89 -14.86 8.93
C LEU A 37 -1.80 -13.83 8.26
N ILE A 38 -1.43 -13.36 7.06
CA ILE A 38 -2.10 -12.23 6.43
C ILE A 38 -3.09 -12.72 5.37
N ASN A 39 -4.33 -12.93 5.78
CA ASN A 39 -5.47 -12.99 4.86
C ASN A 39 -6.24 -11.66 4.87
N ASN A 40 -7.14 -11.43 3.91
CA ASN A 40 -7.93 -10.19 3.83
C ASN A 40 -8.60 -9.78 5.15
N ALA A 41 -9.21 -10.74 5.87
CA ALA A 41 -9.91 -10.43 7.13
C ALA A 41 -8.93 -9.95 8.21
N TYR A 42 -7.83 -10.68 8.40
CA TYR A 42 -6.80 -10.33 9.37
C TYR A 42 -6.07 -9.03 8.99
N PHE A 43 -5.81 -8.80 7.70
CA PHE A 43 -5.24 -7.56 7.18
C PHE A 43 -6.05 -6.34 7.61
N HIS A 44 -7.38 -6.38 7.44
CA HIS A 44 -8.23 -5.28 7.89
C HIS A 44 -8.19 -5.09 9.41
N ASP A 45 -8.18 -6.16 10.19
CA ASP A 45 -8.16 -6.07 11.64
C ASP A 45 -6.83 -5.53 12.19
N LEU A 46 -5.70 -5.84 11.52
CA LEU A 46 -4.40 -5.23 11.79
C LEU A 46 -4.42 -3.73 11.55
N THR A 47 -4.99 -3.27 10.43
CA THR A 47 -5.04 -1.84 10.08
C THR A 47 -5.88 -1.02 11.06
N LYS A 48 -6.80 -1.63 11.79
CA LYS A 48 -7.57 -0.97 12.87
C LYS A 48 -6.79 -0.86 14.18
N SER A 49 -5.74 -1.65 14.34
CA SER A 49 -4.99 -1.79 15.59
C SER A 49 -3.69 -0.99 15.60
N CYS A 50 -3.35 -0.31 14.50
CA CYS A 50 -2.15 0.53 14.42
C CYS A 50 -2.35 1.76 13.53
N LYS A 51 -1.40 2.70 13.57
CA LYS A 51 -1.37 3.84 12.61
C LYS A 51 -0.53 3.53 11.37
N LYS A 52 0.46 2.65 11.50
CA LYS A 52 1.36 2.26 10.42
C LYS A 52 1.54 0.75 10.41
N LEU A 53 1.48 0.14 9.22
CA LEU A 53 1.74 -1.28 9.01
C LEU A 53 2.83 -1.45 7.95
N GLU A 54 3.89 -2.18 8.30
CA GLU A 54 4.90 -2.62 7.34
C GLU A 54 4.90 -4.15 7.22
N ILE A 55 4.84 -4.63 5.98
CA ILE A 55 4.90 -6.03 5.60
C ILE A 55 6.06 -6.15 4.59
N PRO A 56 7.29 -6.46 5.05
CA PRO A 56 8.50 -6.44 4.22
C PRO A 56 8.62 -7.68 3.31
N PHE A 57 7.68 -8.62 3.38
CA PHE A 57 7.61 -9.81 2.55
C PHE A 57 6.44 -9.72 1.55
N ILE A 58 6.49 -10.57 0.53
CA ILE A 58 5.43 -10.65 -0.50
C ILE A 58 4.15 -11.19 0.13
N CYS A 59 3.04 -10.48 -0.09
CA CYS A 59 1.74 -10.90 0.41
C CYS A 59 0.75 -11.07 -0.76
N ASP A 60 0.67 -12.29 -1.26
CA ASP A 60 -0.21 -12.65 -2.39
C ASP A 60 -1.69 -12.71 -1.99
N ASP A 61 -1.95 -12.95 -0.70
CA ASP A 61 -3.28 -13.10 -0.13
C ASP A 61 -4.01 -11.75 0.11
N VAL A 62 -3.28 -10.64 0.05
CA VAL A 62 -3.87 -9.29 0.10
C VAL A 62 -4.35 -8.92 -1.30
N THR A 63 -5.66 -9.01 -1.47
CA THR A 63 -6.31 -8.76 -2.76
C THR A 63 -6.33 -7.27 -3.12
N PRO A 64 -6.37 -6.94 -4.43
CA PRO A 64 -6.58 -5.56 -4.88
C PRO A 64 -7.82 -4.88 -4.28
N ALA A 65 -8.89 -5.66 -4.07
CA ALA A 65 -10.12 -5.17 -3.45
C ALA A 65 -9.93 -4.78 -1.97
N ALA A 66 -9.16 -5.57 -1.20
CA ALA A 66 -8.85 -5.25 0.18
C ALA A 66 -7.98 -3.98 0.29
N LEU A 67 -6.99 -3.83 -0.59
CA LEU A 67 -6.17 -2.62 -0.70
C LEU A 67 -7.02 -1.40 -1.06
N HIS A 68 -7.94 -1.53 -2.02
CA HIS A 68 -8.84 -0.45 -2.40
C HIS A 68 -9.80 -0.05 -1.26
N GLN A 69 -10.32 -1.02 -0.51
CA GLN A 69 -11.13 -0.73 0.68
C GLN A 69 -10.34 0.03 1.75
N LEU A 70 -9.06 -0.31 1.95
CA LEU A 70 -8.17 0.40 2.86
C LEU A 70 -7.77 1.79 2.32
N TYR A 71 -7.72 1.97 1.01
CA TYR A 71 -7.42 3.25 0.36
C TYR A 71 -8.57 4.26 0.48
N LYS A 72 -9.81 3.84 0.20
CA LYS A 72 -11.04 4.44 0.80
C LYS A 72 -10.90 4.32 2.32
N VAL A 73 -11.77 4.67 3.24
CA VAL A 73 -11.41 4.76 4.69
C VAL A 73 -10.21 5.68 5.04
N MET A 74 -8.97 5.45 4.59
CA MET A 74 -7.83 6.36 4.72
C MET A 74 -8.10 7.70 4.01
N ALA A 75 -8.52 7.67 2.74
CA ALA A 75 -8.85 8.86 1.97
C ALA A 75 -10.00 9.67 2.63
N ASP A 76 -10.92 8.97 3.29
CA ASP A 76 -12.14 9.48 3.90
C ASP A 76 -11.91 10.00 5.33
N ASP A 77 -10.71 9.81 5.90
CA ASP A 77 -10.41 10.03 7.34
C ASP A 77 -11.29 9.23 8.32
N SER A 78 -11.86 8.10 7.87
CA SER A 78 -12.69 7.26 8.74
C SER A 78 -11.87 6.29 9.61
N THR A 79 -10.55 6.43 9.62
CA THR A 79 -9.61 5.60 10.37
C THR A 79 -8.42 6.43 10.85
N GLU A 80 -7.80 6.02 11.96
CA GLU A 80 -6.51 6.56 12.40
C GLU A 80 -5.32 5.95 11.65
N PHE A 81 -5.56 4.93 10.82
CA PHE A 81 -4.53 4.30 10.00
C PHE A 81 -3.99 5.28 8.94
N ARG A 82 -2.68 5.49 8.91
CA ARG A 82 -2.01 6.51 8.08
C ARG A 82 -1.02 5.94 7.06
N SER A 83 -0.47 4.75 7.28
CA SER A 83 0.58 4.24 6.40
C SER A 83 0.54 2.72 6.25
N LEU A 84 0.51 2.25 5.01
CA LEU A 84 0.80 0.87 4.65
C LEU A 84 2.08 0.84 3.82
N LYS A 85 2.98 -0.09 4.13
CA LYS A 85 4.08 -0.51 3.27
C LYS A 85 4.01 -2.02 3.07
N ILE A 86 3.91 -2.46 1.83
CA ILE A 86 3.68 -3.86 1.48
C ILE A 86 4.40 -4.22 0.18
N ARG A 87 4.88 -5.46 0.08
CA ARG A 87 5.32 -6.01 -1.22
C ARG A 87 4.17 -6.77 -1.87
N ILE A 88 3.86 -6.40 -3.11
CA ILE A 88 2.79 -7.01 -3.89
C ILE A 88 3.29 -7.40 -5.28
N VAL A 89 2.68 -8.45 -5.83
CA VAL A 89 2.89 -8.85 -7.22
C VAL A 89 2.37 -7.77 -8.18
N THR A 90 3.01 -7.67 -9.34
CA THR A 90 2.72 -6.65 -10.36
C THR A 90 1.26 -6.63 -10.81
N ASP A 91 0.65 -7.79 -11.03
CA ASP A 91 -0.76 -7.87 -11.46
C ASP A 91 -1.73 -7.34 -10.39
N ASN A 92 -1.46 -7.59 -9.11
CA ASN A 92 -2.27 -7.05 -8.01
C ASN A 92 -2.14 -5.53 -7.94
N PHE A 93 -0.95 -4.99 -8.22
CA PHE A 93 -0.72 -3.55 -8.28
C PHE A 93 -1.54 -2.90 -9.42
N PHE A 94 -1.45 -3.41 -10.65
CA PHE A 94 -2.22 -2.88 -11.78
C PHE A 94 -3.74 -2.98 -11.55
N SER A 95 -4.19 -4.09 -10.97
CA SER A 95 -5.58 -4.28 -10.58
C SER A 95 -6.03 -3.25 -9.53
N PHE A 96 -5.17 -2.96 -8.54
CA PHE A 96 -5.44 -1.93 -7.54
C PHE A 96 -5.50 -0.53 -8.17
N CYS A 97 -4.55 -0.18 -9.06
CA CYS A 97 -4.57 1.07 -9.82
C CYS A 97 -5.89 1.27 -10.56
N SER A 98 -6.34 0.24 -11.27
CA SER A 98 -7.62 0.28 -11.99
C SER A 98 -8.80 0.59 -11.05
N LEU A 99 -8.81 -0.01 -9.85
CA LEU A 99 -9.85 0.22 -8.84
C LEU A 99 -9.84 1.65 -8.28
N VAL A 100 -8.68 2.28 -8.16
CA VAL A 100 -8.58 3.69 -7.74
C VAL A 100 -8.77 4.69 -8.89
N GLY A 101 -9.06 4.21 -10.11
CA GLY A 101 -9.36 5.03 -11.28
C GLY A 101 -8.13 5.44 -12.09
N LEU A 102 -7.05 4.65 -11.99
CA LEU A 102 -5.77 4.87 -12.67
C LEU A 102 -5.51 3.76 -13.69
N ASN A 103 -5.32 4.15 -14.94
CA ASN A 103 -4.98 3.24 -16.03
C ASN A 103 -3.55 3.50 -16.48
N ILE A 104 -2.72 2.46 -16.35
CA ILE A 104 -1.34 2.44 -16.82
C ILE A 104 -1.32 1.71 -18.16
N ARG A 105 -0.94 2.40 -19.23
CA ARG A 105 -0.90 1.87 -20.58
C ARG A 105 0.40 1.10 -20.82
N GLU A 106 0.39 0.21 -21.82
CA GLU A 106 1.56 -0.60 -22.20
C GLU A 106 2.77 0.26 -22.63
N ASP A 107 2.54 1.44 -23.18
CA ASP A 107 3.58 2.40 -23.56
C ASP A 107 4.14 3.21 -22.37
N GLY A 108 3.66 2.93 -21.16
CA GLY A 108 4.00 3.66 -19.92
C GLY A 108 3.21 4.95 -19.74
N GLY A 109 2.28 5.28 -20.62
CA GLY A 109 1.35 6.40 -20.47
C GLY A 109 0.41 6.20 -19.28
N LEU A 110 0.02 7.31 -18.65
CA LEU A 110 -0.89 7.31 -17.51
C LEU A 110 -2.15 8.09 -17.86
N ALA A 111 -3.29 7.44 -17.61
CA ALA A 111 -4.60 8.06 -17.74
C ALA A 111 -5.38 7.89 -16.43
N SER A 112 -6.20 8.89 -16.09
CA SER A 112 -6.96 8.91 -14.85
C SER A 112 -8.32 9.55 -15.04
N SER A 113 -9.33 8.91 -14.45
CA SER A 113 -10.69 9.46 -14.31
C SER A 113 -10.79 10.52 -13.19
N LYS A 114 -9.70 10.74 -12.45
CA LYS A 114 -9.61 11.62 -11.29
C LYS A 114 -8.54 12.68 -11.45
N ALA A 115 -8.72 13.79 -10.72
CA ALA A 115 -7.70 14.82 -10.58
C ALA A 115 -6.56 14.33 -9.70
N ILE A 116 -5.50 13.84 -10.33
CA ILE A 116 -4.30 13.34 -9.67
C ILE A 116 -3.06 14.07 -10.16
N GLU A 117 -1.99 13.98 -9.38
CA GLU A 117 -0.65 14.40 -9.80
C GLU A 117 0.29 13.21 -9.73
N VAL A 118 1.07 13.00 -10.78
CA VAL A 118 2.05 11.91 -10.83
C VAL A 118 3.45 12.46 -10.95
N PHE A 119 4.35 11.87 -10.20
CA PHE A 119 5.76 12.20 -10.20
C PHE A 119 6.58 10.93 -10.32
N LYS A 120 7.61 10.95 -11.16
CA LYS A 120 8.57 9.86 -11.31
C LYS A 120 9.93 10.27 -10.74
N GLY A 121 10.65 9.30 -10.20
CA GLY A 121 12.01 9.50 -9.72
C GLY A 121 12.86 8.25 -9.90
N CYS A 122 14.04 8.40 -10.49
CA CYS A 122 15.00 7.31 -10.59
C CYS A 122 16.04 7.44 -9.47
N HIS A 123 16.11 6.46 -8.58
CA HIS A 123 17.15 6.40 -7.55
C HIS A 123 17.82 5.04 -7.56
N SER A 124 19.14 5.02 -7.77
CA SER A 124 19.96 3.80 -7.72
C SER A 124 19.46 2.67 -8.64
N GLY A 125 18.95 3.01 -9.83
CA GLY A 125 18.45 2.04 -10.81
C GLY A 125 17.00 1.61 -10.62
N ALA A 126 16.33 2.02 -9.52
CA ALA A 126 14.91 1.79 -9.32
C ALA A 126 14.07 2.95 -9.86
N CYS A 127 13.04 2.63 -10.63
CA CYS A 127 12.00 3.59 -11.03
C CYS A 127 10.97 3.68 -9.91
N ASN A 128 10.81 4.88 -9.36
CA ASN A 128 9.80 5.19 -8.36
C ASN A 128 8.69 6.01 -9.00
N LEU A 129 7.45 5.62 -8.75
CA LEU A 129 6.25 6.35 -9.15
C LEU A 129 5.55 6.84 -7.88
N HIS A 130 5.23 8.12 -7.83
CA HIS A 130 4.48 8.75 -6.76
C HIS A 130 3.20 9.34 -7.34
N ILE A 131 2.05 8.90 -6.84
CA ILE A 131 0.74 9.32 -7.31
C ILE A 131 0.02 10.00 -6.14
N PHE A 132 -0.40 11.24 -6.34
CA PHE A 132 -1.08 12.03 -5.33
C PHE A 132 -2.53 12.27 -5.73
N GLU A 133 -3.46 11.96 -4.83
CA GLU A 133 -4.91 12.21 -4.95
C GLU A 133 -5.40 12.83 -3.65
N GLY A 134 -5.74 14.13 -3.67
CA GLY A 134 -6.08 14.85 -2.44
C GLY A 134 -4.95 14.78 -1.41
N LYS A 135 -5.21 14.20 -0.24
CA LYS A 135 -4.20 13.97 0.82
C LYS A 135 -3.47 12.62 0.73
N MET A 136 -3.85 11.78 -0.23
CA MET A 136 -3.29 10.44 -0.39
C MET A 136 -2.06 10.47 -1.28
N GLU A 137 -1.07 9.65 -0.93
CA GLU A 137 0.07 9.31 -1.76
C GLU A 137 0.12 7.79 -1.93
N ILE A 138 0.22 7.36 -3.19
CA ILE A 138 0.56 5.99 -3.57
C ILE A 138 1.99 6.06 -4.11
N TRP A 139 2.95 5.49 -3.38
CA TRP A 139 4.32 5.37 -3.82
C TRP A 139 4.62 3.93 -4.21
N ILE A 140 5.15 3.72 -5.41
CA ILE A 140 5.59 2.42 -5.90
C ILE A 140 7.07 2.49 -6.24
N SER A 141 7.80 1.47 -5.81
CA SER A 141 9.15 1.18 -6.27
C SER A 141 9.14 -0.18 -6.95
N HIS A 142 9.50 -0.20 -8.24
CA HIS A 142 9.63 -1.43 -9.01
C HIS A 142 11.07 -1.92 -8.96
N ASN A 143 11.27 -3.17 -8.55
CA ASN A 143 12.56 -3.84 -8.61
C ASN A 143 12.59 -4.80 -9.80
N HIS A 144 13.32 -4.42 -10.86
CA HIS A 144 13.45 -5.23 -12.08
C HIS A 144 14.07 -6.61 -11.84
N GLU A 145 14.86 -6.79 -10.79
CA GLU A 145 15.52 -8.08 -10.51
C GLU A 145 14.57 -9.10 -9.85
N GLU A 146 13.52 -8.62 -9.19
CA GLU A 146 12.64 -9.46 -8.36
C GLU A 146 11.23 -9.62 -8.94
N GLU A 147 10.87 -8.92 -10.03
CA GLU A 147 9.48 -8.83 -10.57
C GLU A 147 8.45 -8.38 -9.52
N MET A 148 8.91 -7.67 -8.49
CA MET A 148 8.12 -7.28 -7.31
C MET A 148 8.02 -5.77 -7.20
N ASN A 149 6.89 -5.32 -6.66
CA ASN A 149 6.65 -3.93 -6.35
C ASN A 149 6.57 -3.75 -4.84
N THR A 150 7.33 -2.79 -4.33
CA THR A 150 7.06 -2.26 -3.00
C THR A 150 6.07 -1.12 -3.17
N MET A 151 4.88 -1.29 -2.60
CA MET A 151 3.83 -0.29 -2.59
C MET A 151 3.74 0.34 -1.20
N HIS A 152 3.58 1.65 -1.18
CA HIS A 152 3.32 2.46 0.00
C HIS A 152 2.03 3.23 -0.21
N LEU A 153 1.08 3.11 0.72
CA LEU A 153 -0.09 3.97 0.82
C LEU A 153 0.10 4.90 2.00
N ILE A 154 0.07 6.21 1.78
CA ILE A 154 0.32 7.21 2.82
C ILE A 154 -0.83 8.22 2.79
N SER A 155 -1.44 8.46 3.94
CA SER A 155 -2.37 9.57 4.16
C SER A 155 -1.64 10.71 4.85
N HIS A 156 -1.44 11.82 4.16
CA HIS A 156 -0.80 13.02 4.69
C HIS A 156 -1.75 13.78 5.62
N GLU A 157 -1.30 14.11 6.83
CA GLU A 157 -2.13 14.80 7.83
C GLU A 157 -2.25 16.31 7.57
N THR A 158 -1.26 16.89 6.89
CA THR A 158 -1.24 18.33 6.59
C THR A 158 -0.85 18.59 5.14
N GLN A 159 -1.32 19.72 4.60
CA GLN A 159 -0.90 20.18 3.28
C GLN A 159 0.63 20.34 3.20
N GLU A 160 1.27 20.78 4.28
CA GLU A 160 2.72 20.90 4.34
C GLU A 160 3.42 19.55 4.17
N SER A 161 2.94 18.49 4.82
CA SER A 161 3.51 17.14 4.67
C SER A 161 3.36 16.60 3.24
N LEU A 162 2.21 16.87 2.61
CA LEU A 162 1.94 16.50 1.22
C LEU A 162 2.86 17.24 0.24
N GLU A 163 2.95 18.55 0.33
CA GLU A 163 3.81 19.35 -0.56
C GLU A 163 5.28 19.03 -0.34
N LYS A 164 5.69 18.77 0.91
CA LYS A 164 7.04 18.27 1.19
C LYS A 164 7.29 16.94 0.49
N ALA A 165 6.35 16.00 0.50
CA ALA A 165 6.50 14.72 -0.19
C ALA A 165 6.65 14.89 -1.72
N LYS A 166 5.85 15.78 -2.33
CA LYS A 166 5.94 16.10 -3.78
C LYS A 166 7.32 16.62 -4.19
N TYR A 167 7.93 17.50 -3.38
CA TYR A 167 9.17 18.20 -3.77
C TYR A 167 10.45 17.71 -3.11
N ALA A 168 10.39 16.82 -2.11
CA ALA A 168 11.57 16.40 -1.34
C ALA A 168 12.57 15.55 -2.16
N ARG A 169 12.18 14.96 -3.29
CA ARG A 169 12.92 13.88 -3.95
C ARG A 169 13.44 14.16 -5.37
N LYS A 170 13.52 15.42 -5.80
CA LYS A 170 13.85 15.79 -7.19
C LYS A 170 13.01 15.00 -8.21
N LEU A 171 11.73 14.81 -7.90
CA LEU A 171 10.84 14.06 -8.77
C LEU A 171 10.47 14.91 -9.98
N GLU A 172 10.31 14.25 -11.12
CA GLU A 172 9.82 14.86 -12.35
C GLU A 172 8.30 14.66 -12.43
N LYS A 173 7.55 15.75 -12.54
CA LYS A 173 6.10 15.67 -12.76
C LYS A 173 5.83 15.04 -14.13
N MET A 174 4.90 14.10 -14.18
CA MET A 174 4.45 13.44 -15.40
C MET A 174 3.14 14.06 -15.88
N ASP A 175 2.94 14.04 -17.20
CA ASP A 175 1.64 14.34 -17.78
C ASP A 175 0.69 13.16 -17.54
N VAL A 176 -0.54 13.47 -17.14
CA VAL A 176 -1.62 12.49 -16.92
C VAL A 176 -2.78 12.88 -17.81
N GLU A 177 -3.18 11.98 -18.69
CA GLU A 177 -4.34 12.20 -19.55
C GLU A 177 -5.64 12.03 -18.76
N SER A 178 -6.62 12.90 -19.01
CA SER A 178 -7.97 12.71 -18.48
C SER A 178 -8.71 11.68 -19.33
N GLU A 179 -9.33 10.71 -18.68
CA GLU A 179 -10.23 9.73 -19.32
C GLU A 179 -11.66 10.23 -19.47
#